data_AF-A0A0F9RF47-F1
#
_entry.id   AF-A0A0F9RF47-F1
#
_cell.length_a   1.000
_cell.length_b   1.000
_cell.length_c   1.000
_cell.angle_alpha   90.00
_cell.angle_beta   90.00
_cell.angle_gamma   90.00
#
_symmetry.space_group_name_H-M   'P 1'
#
loop_
_entity.id
_entity.type
_entity.pdbx_description
1 polymer ?
#
loop_
_entity_poly.entity_id
_entity_poly.type
_entity_poly.pdbx_seq_one_letter_code
_entity_poly.pdbx_strand_id
1 'polypeptide(L)'
;MAIQEKFDECYSIEDNQKALACLKEMVKHSSGSCRPKLVLLTQKNCVPCSEEKTLRKPDIASGVIQEVNIDSSEGLEIIAKNGIDNVPALLFLDCNNNLINPSV
;
A
#
# COMPACT_ATOMS: atom_id res chain seq x y z
N MET A 1 -10.43 16.44 0.84
CA MET A 1 -9.65 17.28 -0.09
C MET A 1 -8.16 17.31 0.27
N ALA A 2 -7.76 17.47 1.54
CA ALA A 2 -6.33 17.56 1.92
C ALA A 2 -5.44 16.29 1.72
N ILE A 3 -6.03 15.09 1.61
CA ILE A 3 -5.25 13.84 1.40
C ILE A 3 -4.83 13.69 -0.07
N GLN A 4 -5.66 14.20 -1.00
CA GLN A 4 -5.41 14.09 -2.43
C GLN A 4 -4.20 14.95 -2.85
N GLU A 5 -4.15 16.21 -2.41
CA GLU A 5 -3.06 17.14 -2.76
C GLU A 5 -1.69 16.61 -2.30
N LYS A 6 -1.60 16.07 -1.08
CA LYS A 6 -0.36 15.46 -0.58
C LYS A 6 0.03 14.17 -1.30
N PHE A 7 -0.96 13.42 -1.78
CA PHE A 7 -0.71 12.20 -2.55
C PHE A 7 -0.13 12.54 -3.93
N ASP A 8 -0.69 13.54 -4.62
CA ASP A 8 -0.19 14.01 -5.91
C ASP A 8 1.25 14.56 -5.79
N GLU A 9 1.60 15.18 -4.66
CA GLU A 9 2.99 15.54 -4.33
C GLU A 9 3.90 14.32 -4.22
N CYS A 10 3.50 13.27 -3.49
CA CYS A 10 4.29 12.05 -3.37
C CYS A 10 4.45 11.32 -4.71
N TYR A 11 3.43 11.34 -5.57
CA TYR A 11 3.43 10.70 -6.89
C TYR A 11 4.29 11.46 -7.91
N SER A 12 4.42 12.78 -7.76
CA SER A 12 5.27 13.62 -8.61
C SER A 12 6.78 13.39 -8.36
N ILE A 13 7.15 12.59 -7.37
CA ILE A 13 8.54 12.26 -7.06
C ILE A 13 9.00 11.12 -7.98
N GLU A 14 9.94 11.41 -8.90
CA GLU A 14 10.49 10.44 -9.85
C GLU A 14 11.28 9.29 -9.18
N ASP A 15 11.82 9.54 -7.99
CA ASP A 15 12.57 8.54 -7.23
C ASP A 15 11.62 7.66 -6.39
N ASN A 16 11.52 6.38 -6.77
CA ASN A 16 10.63 5.41 -6.13
C ASN A 16 10.85 5.27 -4.61
N GLN A 17 12.08 5.43 -4.11
CA GLN A 17 12.35 5.33 -2.67
C GLN A 17 11.86 6.56 -1.91
N LYS A 18 12.05 7.75 -2.49
CA LYS A 18 11.56 9.01 -1.94
C LYS A 18 10.03 9.11 -2.03
N ALA A 19 9.43 8.67 -3.14
CA ALA A 19 7.99 8.57 -3.30
C ALA A 19 7.38 7.65 -2.22
N LEU A 20 7.96 6.47 -2.03
CA LEU A 20 7.53 5.55 -0.98
C LEU A 20 7.73 6.14 0.43
N ALA A 21 8.84 6.83 0.69
CA ALA A 21 9.07 7.50 1.97
C ALA A 21 7.98 8.56 2.24
N CYS A 22 7.60 9.35 1.23
CA CYS A 22 6.53 10.33 1.31
C CYS A 22 5.18 9.67 1.68
N LEU A 23 4.81 8.57 0.99
CA LEU A 23 3.58 7.82 1.29
C LEU A 23 3.58 7.23 2.71
N LYS A 24 4.72 6.72 3.19
CA LYS A 24 4.84 6.21 4.56
C LYS A 24 4.60 7.30 5.59
N GLU A 25 5.13 8.50 5.36
CA GLU A 25 4.89 9.64 6.25
C GLU A 25 3.41 10.05 6.26
N MET A 26 2.72 9.96 5.12
CA MET A 26 1.26 10.19 5.07
C MET A 26 0.49 9.17 5.92
N VAL A 27 0.81 7.87 5.81
CA VAL A 27 0.17 6.82 6.62
C VAL A 27 0.38 7.09 8.10
N LYS A 28 1.63 7.35 8.51
CA LYS A 28 1.99 7.58 9.93
C LYS A 28 1.28 8.79 10.54
N HIS A 29 1.17 9.88 9.79
CA HIS A 29 0.58 11.13 10.29
C HIS A 29 -0.94 11.23 10.04
N SER A 30 -1.52 10.27 9.34
CA SER A 30 -2.96 10.23 9.13
C SER A 30 -3.69 9.97 10.46
N SER A 31 -4.73 10.76 10.71
CA SER A 31 -5.57 10.68 11.90
C SER A 31 -7.05 10.73 11.52
N GLY A 32 -7.93 10.18 12.36
CA GLY A 32 -9.37 10.07 12.08
C GLY A 32 -9.85 8.63 11.88
N SER A 33 -11.13 8.48 11.53
CA SER A 33 -11.81 7.19 11.32
C SER A 33 -11.56 6.57 9.94
N CYS A 34 -11.24 7.40 8.94
CA CYS A 34 -10.85 6.96 7.60
C CYS A 34 -9.41 7.39 7.34
N ARG A 35 -8.49 6.43 7.36
CA ARG A 35 -7.05 6.65 7.13
C ARG A 35 -6.58 5.83 5.94
N PRO A 36 -5.70 6.38 5.09
CA PRO A 36 -5.07 5.60 4.05
C PRO A 36 -4.09 4.58 4.66
N LYS A 37 -3.87 3.48 3.95
CA LYS A 37 -2.97 2.40 4.36
C LYS A 37 -2.10 1.94 3.20
N LEU A 38 -0.87 1.55 3.50
CA LEU A 38 -0.02 0.81 2.57
C LEU A 38 -0.25 -0.68 2.79
N VAL A 39 -0.62 -1.41 1.75
CA VAL A 39 -0.89 -2.86 1.81
C VAL A 39 0.08 -3.58 0.89
N LEU A 40 0.82 -4.55 1.45
CA LEU A 40 1.62 -5.49 0.66
C LEU A 40 0.81 -6.78 0.48
N LEU A 41 0.31 -6.99 -0.73
CA LEU A 41 -0.35 -8.25 -1.11
C LEU A 41 0.71 -9.33 -1.34
N THR A 42 0.54 -10.47 -0.69
CA THR A 42 1.44 -11.63 -0.78
C THR A 42 0.67 -12.94 -0.94
N GLN A 43 1.35 -13.98 -1.39
CA GLN A 43 0.82 -15.34 -1.43
C GLN A 43 1.76 -16.31 -0.72
N LYS A 44 1.23 -17.43 -0.21
CA LYS A 44 2.06 -18.54 0.28
C LYS A 44 2.88 -19.13 -0.87
N ASN A 45 4.09 -19.61 -0.55
CA ASN A 45 5.01 -20.22 -1.52
C ASN A 45 5.39 -19.30 -2.70
N CYS A 46 5.29 -17.99 -2.53
CA CYS A 46 5.74 -17.00 -3.51
C CYS A 46 7.13 -16.49 -3.14
N VAL A 47 8.14 -16.86 -3.94
CA VAL A 47 9.54 -16.43 -3.72
C VAL A 47 9.69 -14.91 -3.81
N PRO A 48 9.18 -14.23 -4.87
CA PRO A 48 9.27 -12.77 -4.94
C PRO A 48 8.57 -12.07 -3.76
N CYS A 49 7.47 -12.64 -3.26
CA CYS A 49 6.77 -12.11 -2.09
C CYS A 49 7.61 -12.21 -0.81
N SER A 50 8.41 -13.27 -0.68
CA SER A 50 9.30 -13.47 0.48
C SER A 50 10.46 -12.48 0.47
N GLU A 51 10.99 -12.17 -0.72
CA GLU A 51 12.01 -11.16 -0.92
C GLU A 51 11.48 -9.76 -0.61
N GLU A 52 10.32 -9.39 -1.17
CA GLU A 52 9.72 -8.07 -0.92
C GLU A 52 9.34 -7.90 0.56
N LYS A 53 8.81 -8.95 1.20
CA LYS A 53 8.56 -8.95 2.64
C LYS A 53 9.83 -8.72 3.46
N THR A 54 10.96 -9.28 3.03
CA THR A 54 12.26 -9.09 3.70
C THR A 54 12.73 -7.64 3.54
N LEU A 55 12.61 -7.07 2.35
CA LEU A 55 12.94 -5.67 2.08
C LEU A 55 12.10 -4.70 2.91
N ARG A 56 10.81 -5.00 3.10
CA ARG A 56 9.83 -4.15 3.82
C ARG A 56 9.65 -4.53 5.29
N LYS A 57 10.42 -5.49 5.81
CA LYS A 57 10.33 -5.96 7.20
C LYS A 57 10.25 -4.85 8.25
N PRO A 58 11.05 -3.76 8.23
CA PRO A 58 10.93 -2.70 9.23
C PRO A 58 9.59 -1.93 9.14
N ASP A 59 9.07 -1.73 7.93
CA ASP A 59 7.81 -1.02 7.70
C ASP A 59 6.60 -1.88 8.09
N ILE A 60 6.70 -3.19 7.86
CA ILE A 60 5.70 -4.17 8.32
C ILE A 60 5.70 -4.24 9.85
N ALA A 61 6.88 -4.34 10.47
CA ALA A 61 7.02 -4.42 11.93
C ALA A 61 6.53 -3.15 12.65
N SER A 62 6.66 -1.98 12.01
CA SER A 62 6.14 -0.71 12.54
C SER A 62 4.65 -0.49 12.25
N GLY A 63 3.99 -1.38 11.51
CA GLY A 63 2.57 -1.28 11.16
C GLY A 63 2.26 -0.23 10.07
N VAL A 64 3.29 0.32 9.42
CA VAL A 64 3.14 1.27 8.31
C VAL A 64 2.68 0.57 7.04
N ILE A 65 3.20 -0.66 6.81
CA ILE A 65 2.75 -1.54 5.74
C ILE A 65 2.00 -2.71 6.37
N GLN A 66 0.75 -2.91 5.96
CA GLN A 66 -0.04 -4.08 6.34
C GLN A 66 0.22 -5.20 5.31
N GLU A 67 0.72 -6.35 5.76
CA GLU A 67 0.79 -7.54 4.91
C GLU A 67 -0.59 -8.20 4.84
N VAL A 68 -1.07 -8.46 3.63
CA VAL A 68 -2.34 -9.15 3.40
C VAL A 68 -2.10 -10.32 2.45
N ASN A 69 -2.51 -11.51 2.89
CA ASN A 69 -2.47 -12.69 2.05
C ASN A 69 -3.64 -12.67 1.05
N ILE A 70 -3.36 -12.89 -0.23
CA ILE A 70 -4.38 -12.84 -1.29
C ILE A 70 -5.48 -13.90 -1.17
N ASP A 71 -5.21 -15.02 -0.49
CA ASP A 71 -6.17 -16.09 -0.26
C ASP A 71 -7.10 -15.80 0.95
N SER A 72 -6.87 -14.68 1.67
CA SER A 72 -7.74 -14.22 2.76
C SER A 72 -8.97 -13.48 2.23
N SER A 73 -10.03 -13.39 3.03
CA SER A 73 -11.23 -12.62 2.64
C SER A 73 -10.92 -11.15 2.33
N GLU A 74 -10.03 -10.52 3.10
CA GLU A 74 -9.58 -9.13 2.83
C GLU A 74 -8.78 -9.06 1.52
N GLY A 75 -7.85 -10.00 1.30
CA GLY A 75 -7.02 -10.03 0.09
C GLY A 75 -7.85 -10.23 -1.18
N LEU A 76 -8.81 -11.15 -1.15
CA LEU A 76 -9.74 -11.40 -2.26
C LEU A 76 -10.60 -10.17 -2.57
N GLU A 77 -11.09 -9.47 -1.55
CA GLU A 77 -11.83 -8.23 -1.73
C GLU A 77 -10.96 -7.15 -2.40
N ILE A 78 -9.75 -6.93 -1.89
CA ILE A 78 -8.82 -5.94 -2.44
C ILE A 78 -8.49 -6.25 -3.91
N ILE A 79 -8.19 -7.51 -4.24
CA ILE A 79 -7.87 -7.93 -5.61
C ILE A 79 -9.06 -7.72 -6.54
N ALA A 80 -10.24 -8.23 -6.15
CA ALA A 80 -11.44 -8.14 -6.98
C ALA A 80 -11.85 -6.68 -7.22
N LYS A 81 -11.71 -5.84 -6.19
CA LYS A 81 -12.09 -4.42 -6.26
C LYS A 81 -11.16 -3.59 -7.14
N ASN A 82 -9.87 -3.91 -7.15
CA ASN A 82 -8.84 -3.08 -7.77
C ASN A 82 -8.21 -3.70 -9.02
N GLY A 83 -8.61 -4.91 -9.43
CA GLY A 83 -8.10 -5.58 -10.61
C GLY A 83 -6.61 -5.94 -10.50
N ILE A 84 -6.18 -6.47 -9.35
CA ILE A 84 -4.77 -6.82 -9.13
C ILE A 84 -4.49 -8.24 -9.61
N ASP A 85 -3.76 -8.36 -10.72
CA ASP A 85 -3.49 -9.68 -11.33
C ASP A 85 -2.22 -10.37 -10.81
N ASN A 86 -1.31 -9.63 -10.15
CA ASN A 86 0.02 -10.13 -9.81
C ASN A 86 0.42 -9.79 -8.36
N VAL A 87 1.23 -10.67 -7.76
CA VAL A 87 1.87 -10.47 -6.45
C VAL A 87 3.38 -10.78 -6.51
N PRO A 88 4.21 -10.16 -5.65
CA PRO A 88 3.85 -9.17 -4.63
C PRO A 88 3.39 -7.84 -5.24
N ALA A 89 2.46 -7.17 -4.56
CA ALA A 89 1.99 -5.84 -4.96
C ALA A 89 1.91 -4.93 -3.73
N LEU A 90 2.57 -3.78 -3.79
CA LEU A 90 2.48 -2.75 -2.76
C LEU A 90 1.49 -1.69 -3.22
N LEU A 91 0.39 -1.56 -2.48
CA LEU A 91 -0.74 -0.71 -2.83
C LEU A 91 -0.90 0.40 -1.80
N PHE A 92 -1.27 1.59 -2.26
CA PHE A 92 -1.74 2.67 -1.39
C PHE A 92 -3.26 2.74 -1.49
N LEU A 93 -3.94 2.38 -0.40
CA LEU A 93 -5.39 2.24 -0.36
C LEU A 93 -6.01 3.29 0.56
N ASP A 94 -7.23 3.69 0.24
CA ASP A 94 -8.07 4.41 1.19
C ASP A 94 -8.62 3.47 2.28
N CYS A 95 -9.41 4.01 3.20
CA CYS A 95 -10.00 3.23 4.28
C CYS A 95 -11.08 2.22 3.82
N ASN A 96 -11.50 2.29 2.56
CA ASN A 96 -12.49 1.42 1.93
C ASN A 96 -11.84 0.42 0.96
N ASN A 97 -10.52 0.22 1.02
CA ASN A 97 -9.78 -0.67 0.13
C ASN A 97 -9.79 -0.24 -1.35
N ASN A 98 -10.06 1.02 -1.67
CA ASN A 98 -9.88 1.53 -3.04
C ASN A 98 -8.44 1.97 -3.25
N LEU A 99 -7.87 1.67 -4.42
CA LEU A 99 -6.61 2.27 -4.86
C LEU A 99 -6.75 3.79 -4.89
N ILE A 100 -5.82 4.45 -4.20
CA ILE A 100 -5.62 5.89 -4.36
C ILE A 100 -4.69 6.03 -5.57
N ASN A 101 -5.26 6.38 -6.71
CA ASN A 101 -4.54 6.67 -7.93
C ASN A 101 -4.41 8.19 -8.09
N PRO A 102 -3.34 8.69 -8.74
CA PRO A 102 -3.26 10.11 -9.03
C PRO A 102 -4.40 10.47 -9.98
N SER A 103 -4.96 11.65 -9.80
CA SER A 103 -5.93 12.17 -10.76
C SER A 103 -5.17 12.48 -12.04
N VAL A 104 -5.49 11.75 -13.12
CA VAL A 104 -4.98 12.07 -14.47
C VAL A 104 -5.40 13.46 -14.93
#